data_AF-A0A3B9C2S6-F1
#
_entry.id   AF-A0A3B9C2S6-F1
#
_cell.length_a   1.000
_cell.length_b   1.000
_cell.length_c   1.000
_cell.angle_alpha   90.00
_cell.angle_beta   90.00
_cell.angle_gamma   90.00
#
_symmetry.space_group_name_H-M   'P 1'
#
loop_
_entity.id
_entity.type
_entity.pdbx_description
1 polymer ?
#
loop_
_entity_poly.entity_id
_entity_poly.type
_entity_poly.pdbx_seq_one_letter_code
_entity_poly.pdbx_strand_id
1 'polypeptide(L)'
;MKFSVGDPVYVKSSGEEGQLVEFISHDVAKVRVKNQEFHAFLDDLEHPYLRWFLNKNKNQPSVTRVDQIRADKSQNRDKQLDDGMYILFVPQFVVDEFDEEMTHLKIYFYNESAFSYQVHYQCNHKSERLFDLPCEVLPQATFYIHDISFEAAASNPEFVLRFVRQDDARLDWEGRIVLKAKKFQASVHQVRHENKPSFHFKIF
;
A
#
# COMPACT_ATOMS: atom_id res chain seq x y z
N MET A 1 41.82 -4.88 -29.32
CA MET A 1 42.10 -3.52 -28.81
C MET A 1 41.29 -3.32 -27.52
N LYS A 2 41.78 -2.50 -26.57
CA LYS A 2 41.16 -2.32 -25.24
C LYS A 2 39.95 -1.35 -25.23
N PHE A 3 39.79 -0.57 -26.29
CA PHE A 3 38.73 0.42 -26.47
C PHE A 3 38.17 0.34 -27.90
N SER A 4 36.94 0.79 -28.08
CA SER A 4 36.26 0.93 -29.37
C SER A 4 35.86 2.39 -29.59
N VAL A 5 35.74 2.79 -30.85
CA VAL A 5 35.24 4.13 -31.20
C VAL A 5 33.83 4.30 -30.62
N GLY A 6 33.62 5.40 -29.89
CA GLY A 6 32.37 5.70 -29.19
C GLY A 6 32.36 5.33 -27.71
N ASP A 7 33.36 4.57 -27.22
CA ASP A 7 33.44 4.20 -25.80
C ASP A 7 33.68 5.43 -24.89
N PRO A 8 33.06 5.47 -23.70
CA PRO A 8 33.39 6.45 -22.69
C PRO A 8 34.77 6.13 -22.10
N VAL A 9 35.62 7.15 -22.00
CA VAL A 9 37.00 7.02 -21.54
C VAL A 9 37.31 8.06 -20.48
N TYR A 10 38.19 7.69 -19.56
CA TYR A 10 38.74 8.56 -18.53
C TYR A 10 40.21 8.83 -18.86
N VAL A 11 40.58 10.11 -18.92
CA VAL A 11 41.95 10.53 -19.19
C VAL A 11 42.66 10.78 -17.85
N LYS A 12 43.72 10.01 -17.54
CA LYS A 12 44.40 10.14 -16.24
C LYS A 12 45.10 11.48 -16.09
N SER A 13 45.72 11.97 -17.17
CA SER A 13 46.48 13.23 -17.16
C SER A 13 45.63 14.48 -16.87
N SER A 14 44.43 14.59 -17.46
CA SER A 14 43.52 15.71 -17.23
C SER A 14 42.55 15.48 -16.06
N GLY A 15 42.35 14.23 -15.67
CA GLY A 15 41.36 13.86 -14.67
C GLY A 15 39.91 14.03 -15.15
N GLU A 16 39.69 14.10 -16.46
CA GLU A 16 38.39 14.35 -17.07
C GLU A 16 37.85 13.13 -17.82
N GLU A 17 36.51 13.05 -17.90
CA GLU A 17 35.80 12.01 -18.64
C GLU A 17 35.45 12.53 -20.05
N GLY A 18 35.59 11.65 -21.05
CA GLY A 18 35.35 11.96 -22.45
C GLY A 18 34.85 10.76 -23.24
N GLN A 19 34.81 10.93 -24.56
CA GLN A 19 34.41 9.89 -25.50
C GLN A 19 35.50 9.69 -26.56
N LEU A 20 35.78 8.42 -26.88
CA LEU A 20 36.72 8.08 -27.94
C LEU A 20 36.10 8.38 -29.32
N VAL A 21 36.75 9.25 -30.10
CA VAL A 21 36.25 9.66 -31.43
C VAL A 21 36.88 8.83 -32.53
N GLU A 22 38.20 8.63 -32.50
CA GLU A 22 38.93 7.96 -33.57
C GLU A 22 40.30 7.45 -33.10
N PHE A 23 40.84 6.41 -33.75
CA PHE A 23 42.22 5.98 -33.58
C PHE A 23 43.08 6.58 -34.69
N ILE A 24 44.05 7.43 -34.32
CA ILE A 24 44.97 8.07 -35.28
C ILE A 24 46.10 7.10 -35.63
N SER A 25 46.54 6.30 -34.65
CA SER A 25 47.58 5.28 -34.81
C SER A 25 47.37 4.14 -33.82
N HIS A 26 48.29 3.17 -33.79
CA HIS A 26 48.23 2.04 -32.86
C HIS A 26 48.31 2.47 -31.38
N ASP A 27 48.94 3.62 -31.08
CA ASP A 27 49.21 4.08 -29.71
C ASP A 27 48.53 5.42 -29.36
N VAL A 28 47.95 6.11 -30.36
CA VAL A 28 47.35 7.44 -30.19
C VAL A 28 45.89 7.42 -30.65
N ALA A 29 45.01 7.90 -29.78
CA ALA A 29 43.60 8.08 -30.05
C ALA A 29 43.15 9.53 -29.86
N LYS A 30 42.10 9.91 -30.59
CA LYS A 30 41.44 11.20 -30.49
C LYS A 30 40.28 11.09 -29.51
N VAL A 31 40.30 11.89 -28.47
CA VAL A 31 39.29 11.91 -27.40
C VAL A 31 38.60 13.26 -27.36
N ARG A 32 37.28 13.25 -27.16
CA ARG A 32 36.47 14.46 -26.96
C ARG A 32 36.11 14.59 -25.49
N VAL A 33 36.48 15.72 -24.88
CA VAL A 33 36.16 16.07 -23.49
C VAL A 33 35.51 17.44 -23.48
N LYS A 34 34.33 17.59 -22.85
CA LYS A 34 33.62 18.88 -22.65
C LYS A 34 33.61 19.79 -23.90
N ASN A 35 33.46 19.19 -25.09
CA ASN A 35 33.41 19.86 -26.40
C ASN A 35 34.76 20.31 -27.02
N GLN A 36 35.89 19.87 -26.47
CA GLN A 36 37.22 20.00 -27.09
C GLN A 36 37.75 18.62 -27.47
N GLU A 37 38.50 18.57 -28.57
CA GLU A 37 39.11 17.34 -29.08
C GLU A 37 40.62 17.43 -28.95
N PHE A 38 41.23 16.43 -28.32
CA PHE A 38 42.68 16.34 -28.20
C PHE A 38 43.17 14.92 -28.41
N HIS A 39 44.46 14.79 -28.65
CA HIS A 39 45.11 13.51 -28.85
C HIS A 39 45.65 13.00 -27.52
N ALA A 40 45.29 11.76 -27.17
CA ALA A 40 45.72 11.08 -25.96
C ALA A 40 46.37 9.74 -26.31
N PHE A 41 47.37 9.36 -25.53
CA PHE A 41 47.98 8.04 -25.63
C PHE A 41 47.04 6.98 -25.04
N LEU A 42 47.03 5.81 -25.65
CA LEU A 42 46.18 4.68 -25.21
C LEU A 42 46.47 4.24 -23.76
N ASP A 43 47.71 4.39 -23.29
CA ASP A 43 48.10 4.05 -21.90
C ASP A 43 47.57 5.06 -20.86
N ASP A 44 47.23 6.27 -21.30
CA ASP A 44 46.65 7.33 -20.47
C ASP A 44 45.11 7.22 -20.36
N LEU A 45 44.50 6.29 -21.12
CA LEU A 45 43.06 6.06 -21.14
C LEU A 45 42.68 4.88 -20.24
N GLU A 46 41.61 5.08 -19.48
CA GLU A 46 40.95 4.05 -18.68
C GLU A 46 39.44 4.05 -18.87
N HIS A 47 38.80 2.95 -18.51
CA HIS A 47 37.33 2.87 -18.51
C HIS A 47 36.76 3.59 -17.27
N PRO A 48 35.78 4.50 -17.42
CA PRO A 48 35.23 5.27 -16.30
C PRO A 48 34.30 4.44 -15.40
N TYR A 49 33.91 3.24 -15.82
CA TYR A 49 32.92 2.39 -15.15
C TYR A 49 33.20 2.13 -13.67
N LEU A 50 34.46 1.89 -13.31
CA LEU A 50 34.84 1.63 -11.91
C LEU A 50 34.56 2.86 -11.02
N ARG A 51 34.82 4.06 -11.53
CA ARG A 51 34.60 5.31 -10.78
C ARG A 51 33.11 5.60 -10.63
N TRP A 52 32.33 5.40 -11.69
CA TRP A 52 30.88 5.51 -11.63
C TRP A 52 30.28 4.55 -10.61
N PHE A 53 30.76 3.31 -10.57
CA PHE A 53 30.33 2.31 -9.61
C PHE A 53 30.64 2.73 -8.16
N LEU A 54 31.86 3.18 -7.87
CA LEU A 54 32.26 3.62 -6.53
C LEU A 54 31.51 4.89 -6.08
N ASN A 55 31.21 5.82 -6.99
CA ASN A 55 30.51 7.07 -6.68
C ASN A 55 29.00 6.86 -6.45
N LYS A 56 28.38 5.87 -7.10
CA LYS A 56 26.94 5.58 -6.96
C LYS A 56 26.54 5.23 -5.51
N ASN A 57 27.47 4.68 -4.73
CA ASN A 57 27.24 4.34 -3.32
C ASN A 57 27.31 5.53 -2.35
N LYS A 58 27.90 6.67 -2.77
CA LYS A 58 28.00 7.87 -1.90
C LYS A 58 26.74 8.75 -1.94
N ASN A 59 25.96 8.66 -3.01
CA ASN A 59 24.74 9.46 -3.24
C ASN A 59 23.45 8.65 -3.04
N GLN A 60 23.49 7.54 -2.29
CA GLN A 60 22.24 6.91 -1.88
C GLN A 60 21.53 7.86 -0.90
N PRO A 61 20.27 8.27 -1.16
CA PRO A 61 19.49 9.01 -0.18
C PRO A 61 19.46 8.19 1.10
N SER A 62 19.75 8.85 2.24
CA SER A 62 19.72 8.21 3.56
C SER A 62 18.41 7.42 3.70
N VAL A 63 18.52 6.12 3.98
CA VAL A 63 17.37 5.24 4.22
C VAL A 63 16.42 5.96 5.17
N THR A 64 15.22 6.30 4.68
CA THR A 64 14.19 6.94 5.48
C THR A 64 13.93 6.04 6.68
N ARG A 65 14.33 6.49 7.88
CA ARG A 65 13.98 5.78 9.12
C ARG A 65 12.46 5.79 9.26
N VAL A 66 11.89 4.73 9.82
CA VAL A 66 10.44 4.55 10.05
C VAL A 66 9.80 5.78 10.71
N ASP A 67 10.57 6.52 11.52
CA ASP A 67 10.14 7.77 12.20
C ASP A 67 9.84 8.96 11.27
N GLN A 68 10.23 8.92 9.99
CA GLN A 68 9.96 10.00 9.02
C GLN A 68 8.73 9.72 8.14
N ILE A 69 7.96 8.68 8.44
CA ILE A 69 6.66 8.49 7.79
C ILE A 69 5.75 9.59 8.31
N ARG A 70 5.35 10.50 7.41
CA ARG A 70 4.35 11.52 7.75
C ARG A 70 3.07 10.81 8.16
N ALA A 71 2.55 11.15 9.34
CA ALA A 71 1.22 10.72 9.75
C ALA A 71 0.23 11.06 8.63
N ASP A 72 -0.63 10.11 8.31
CA ASP A 72 -1.64 10.29 7.28
C ASP A 72 -2.46 11.54 7.63
N LYS A 73 -2.71 12.40 6.65
CA LYS A 73 -3.50 13.61 6.93
C LYS A 73 -4.87 13.12 7.37
N SER A 74 -5.21 13.29 8.64
CA SER A 74 -6.56 13.02 9.14
C SER A 74 -7.50 13.83 8.28
N GLN A 75 -8.16 13.17 7.32
CA GLN A 75 -9.19 13.83 6.56
C GLN A 75 -10.22 14.23 7.59
N ASN A 76 -10.48 15.53 7.73
CA ASN A 76 -11.60 16.03 8.51
C ASN A 76 -12.82 15.32 7.97
N ARG A 77 -13.30 14.36 8.74
CA ARG A 77 -14.30 13.42 8.31
C ARG A 77 -15.63 14.06 8.65
N ASP A 78 -16.38 14.47 7.64
CA ASP A 78 -17.75 14.91 7.85
C ASP A 78 -18.51 13.74 8.49
N LYS A 79 -19.24 13.99 9.59
CA LYS A 79 -20.07 12.97 10.25
C LYS A 79 -21.06 12.42 9.23
N GLN A 80 -20.85 11.18 8.79
CA GLN A 80 -21.71 10.54 7.79
C GLN A 80 -22.89 9.81 8.44
N LEU A 81 -22.75 9.42 9.71
CA LEU A 81 -23.75 8.67 10.47
C LEU A 81 -23.98 9.32 11.84
N ASP A 82 -25.09 8.94 12.48
CA ASP A 82 -25.38 9.33 13.86
C ASP A 82 -24.32 8.82 14.83
N ASP A 83 -24.31 9.36 16.04
CA ASP A 83 -23.42 8.90 17.11
C ASP A 83 -23.65 7.41 17.43
N GLY A 84 -22.57 6.64 17.45
CA GLY A 84 -22.59 5.20 17.70
C GLY A 84 -21.46 4.41 17.04
N MET A 85 -21.54 3.09 17.21
CA MET A 85 -20.63 2.13 16.61
C MET A 85 -21.33 1.36 15.49
N TYR A 86 -20.66 1.20 14.36
CA TYR A 86 -21.20 0.51 13.19
C TYR A 86 -20.24 -0.55 12.69
N ILE A 87 -20.80 -1.62 12.13
CA ILE A 87 -20.07 -2.57 11.29
C ILE A 87 -20.40 -2.27 9.83
N LEU A 88 -19.37 -2.03 9.03
CA LEU A 88 -19.45 -1.60 7.64
C LEU A 88 -18.99 -2.75 6.73
N PHE A 89 -19.74 -2.96 5.66
CA PHE A 89 -19.49 -4.00 4.67
C PHE A 89 -19.30 -3.35 3.30
N VAL A 90 -18.14 -3.58 2.70
CA VAL A 90 -17.74 -3.02 1.40
C VAL A 90 -17.58 -4.18 0.42
N PRO A 91 -18.54 -4.41 -0.49
CA PRO A 91 -18.41 -5.45 -1.51
C PRO A 91 -17.34 -5.05 -2.54
N GLN A 92 -16.46 -5.99 -2.88
CA GLN A 92 -15.46 -5.81 -3.91
C GLN A 92 -15.87 -6.60 -5.15
N PHE A 93 -15.93 -5.89 -6.28
CA PHE A 93 -16.28 -6.46 -7.58
C PHE A 93 -15.03 -6.51 -8.46
N VAL A 94 -14.96 -7.54 -9.29
CA VAL A 94 -13.97 -7.68 -10.35
C VAL A 94 -14.73 -7.72 -11.67
N VAL A 95 -14.27 -6.92 -12.62
CA VAL A 95 -14.81 -6.90 -13.98
C VAL A 95 -14.06 -7.98 -14.76
N ASP A 96 -14.77 -9.00 -15.22
CA ASP A 96 -14.28 -9.92 -16.25
C ASP A 96 -14.73 -9.44 -17.64
N GLU A 97 -14.34 -10.14 -18.71
CA GLU A 97 -14.55 -9.74 -20.11
C GLU A 97 -16.01 -9.40 -20.47
N PHE A 98 -16.99 -9.87 -19.69
CA PHE A 98 -18.41 -9.65 -19.96
C PHE A 98 -19.27 -9.34 -18.72
N ASP A 99 -18.80 -9.62 -17.50
CA ASP A 99 -19.64 -9.49 -16.30
C ASP A 99 -18.88 -8.99 -15.06
N GLU A 100 -19.60 -8.35 -14.14
CA GLU A 100 -19.07 -7.88 -12.86
C GLU A 100 -19.42 -8.84 -11.72
N GLU A 101 -18.44 -9.62 -11.30
CA GLU A 101 -18.61 -10.61 -10.23
C GLU A 101 -18.08 -10.08 -8.89
N MET A 102 -18.80 -10.40 -7.82
CA MET A 102 -18.36 -10.08 -6.46
C MET A 102 -17.41 -11.16 -5.96
N THR A 103 -16.20 -10.78 -5.56
CA THR A 103 -15.18 -11.71 -5.07
C THR A 103 -15.11 -11.74 -3.55
N HIS A 104 -14.95 -10.57 -2.94
CA HIS A 104 -14.73 -10.41 -1.50
C HIS A 104 -15.66 -9.38 -0.87
N LEU A 105 -15.93 -9.55 0.42
CA LEU A 105 -16.62 -8.57 1.26
C LEU A 105 -15.64 -8.09 2.33
N LYS A 106 -15.24 -6.83 2.25
CA LYS A 106 -14.37 -6.21 3.27
C LYS A 106 -15.21 -5.71 4.43
N ILE A 107 -14.73 -5.95 5.65
CA ILE A 107 -15.43 -5.62 6.88
C ILE A 107 -14.61 -4.61 7.68
N TYR A 108 -15.28 -3.54 8.11
CA TYR A 108 -14.69 -2.48 8.91
C TYR A 108 -15.54 -2.21 10.13
N PHE A 109 -14.90 -1.81 11.23
CA PHE A 109 -15.57 -1.04 12.26
C PHE A 109 -15.54 0.43 11.91
N TYR A 110 -16.60 1.11 12.29
CA TYR A 110 -16.83 2.49 11.98
C TYR A 110 -17.36 3.17 13.23
N ASN A 111 -16.48 3.92 13.88
CA ASN A 111 -16.78 4.57 15.15
C ASN A 111 -17.06 6.05 14.93
N GLU A 112 -18.30 6.48 15.10
CA GLU A 112 -18.66 7.92 15.08
C GLU A 112 -18.75 8.53 16.48
N SER A 113 -18.46 7.72 17.51
CA SER A 113 -18.49 8.18 18.88
C SER A 113 -17.20 8.84 19.33
N ALA A 114 -17.30 9.60 20.42
CA ALA A 114 -16.19 10.30 21.04
C ALA A 114 -15.27 9.40 21.88
N PHE A 115 -15.57 8.09 21.97
CA PHE A 115 -14.87 7.15 22.85
C PHE A 115 -14.10 6.10 22.07
N SER A 116 -12.99 5.63 22.64
CA SER A 116 -12.25 4.46 22.17
C SER A 116 -12.79 3.19 22.82
N TYR A 117 -12.75 2.10 22.06
CA TYR A 117 -13.19 0.78 22.53
C TYR A 117 -12.09 -0.26 22.31
N GLN A 118 -11.88 -1.10 23.32
CA GLN A 118 -11.22 -2.38 23.16
C GLN A 118 -12.25 -3.39 22.65
N VAL A 119 -11.95 -4.03 21.53
CA VAL A 119 -12.89 -4.88 20.80
C VAL A 119 -12.32 -6.28 20.69
N HIS A 120 -13.13 -7.27 21.06
CA HIS A 120 -12.91 -8.65 20.68
C HIS A 120 -13.90 -9.01 19.58
N TYR A 121 -13.36 -9.24 18.38
CA TYR A 121 -14.12 -9.62 17.20
C TYR A 121 -13.91 -11.09 16.87
N GLN A 122 -15.01 -11.81 16.64
CA GLN A 122 -14.98 -13.18 16.13
C GLN A 122 -15.93 -13.32 14.95
N CYS A 123 -15.44 -13.89 13.85
CA CYS A 123 -16.26 -14.30 12.71
C CYS A 123 -16.34 -15.82 12.66
N ASN A 124 -17.55 -16.34 12.80
CA ASN A 124 -17.87 -17.76 12.68
C ASN A 124 -18.62 -18.01 11.39
N HIS A 125 -18.35 -19.16 10.77
CA HIS A 125 -19.04 -19.63 9.59
C HIS A 125 -19.39 -21.10 9.76
N LYS A 126 -20.69 -21.40 9.74
CA LYS A 126 -21.21 -22.72 10.08
C LYS A 126 -20.73 -23.18 11.47
N SER A 127 -19.75 -24.07 11.52
CA SER A 127 -19.17 -24.64 12.73
C SER A 127 -17.68 -24.33 12.89
N GLU A 128 -17.11 -23.51 12.00
CA GLU A 128 -15.71 -23.13 12.00
C GLU A 128 -15.54 -21.64 12.34
N ARG A 129 -14.46 -21.33 13.06
CA ARG A 129 -14.07 -19.94 13.32
C ARG A 129 -13.19 -19.47 12.17
N LEU A 130 -13.69 -18.55 11.36
CA LEU A 130 -12.93 -17.99 10.23
C LEU A 130 -11.88 -16.98 10.69
N PHE A 131 -12.22 -16.17 11.70
CA PHE A 131 -11.36 -15.08 12.12
C PHE A 131 -11.60 -14.71 13.60
N ASP A 132 -10.54 -14.28 14.26
CA ASP A 132 -10.53 -13.84 15.66
C ASP A 132 -9.51 -12.72 15.81
N LEU A 133 -9.92 -11.56 16.32
CA LEU A 133 -9.04 -10.41 16.47
C LEU A 133 -9.41 -9.58 17.71
N PRO A 134 -8.51 -9.48 18.71
CA PRO A 134 -8.51 -8.38 19.65
C PRO A 134 -7.95 -7.12 18.96
N CYS A 135 -8.67 -6.01 19.00
CA CYS A 135 -8.22 -4.74 18.46
C CYS A 135 -8.75 -3.54 19.25
N GLU A 136 -8.19 -2.37 18.95
CA GLU A 136 -8.65 -1.10 19.48
C GLU A 136 -9.26 -0.27 18.35
N VAL A 137 -10.45 0.27 18.60
CA VAL A 137 -11.12 1.18 17.68
C VAL A 137 -11.13 2.58 18.29
N LEU A 138 -10.37 3.48 17.69
CA LEU A 138 -10.25 4.88 18.12
C LEU A 138 -11.53 5.69 17.86
N PRO A 139 -11.75 6.82 18.55
CA PRO A 139 -12.85 7.73 18.29
C PRO A 139 -12.81 8.25 16.85
N GLN A 140 -13.98 8.42 16.23
CA GLN A 140 -14.11 9.01 14.88
C GLN A 140 -13.25 8.31 13.80
N ALA A 141 -12.92 7.03 14.02
CA ALA A 141 -12.03 6.27 13.16
C ALA A 141 -12.74 5.10 12.47
N THR A 142 -12.23 4.76 11.30
CA THR A 142 -12.57 3.51 10.60
C THR A 142 -11.44 2.51 10.81
N PHE A 143 -11.78 1.30 11.25
CA PHE A 143 -10.81 0.23 11.48
C PHE A 143 -11.11 -0.93 10.55
N TYR A 144 -10.14 -1.31 9.70
CA TYR A 144 -10.26 -2.50 8.86
C TYR A 144 -10.05 -3.75 9.69
N ILE A 145 -10.96 -4.73 9.57
CA ILE A 145 -10.89 -5.98 10.32
C ILE A 145 -10.27 -7.07 9.44
N HIS A 146 -11.03 -7.51 8.44
CA HIS A 146 -10.67 -8.58 7.51
C HIS A 146 -11.66 -8.59 6.34
N ASP A 147 -11.36 -9.43 5.35
CA ASP A 147 -12.22 -9.75 4.22
C ASP A 147 -12.71 -11.20 4.31
N ILE A 148 -13.93 -11.42 3.80
CA ILE A 148 -14.50 -12.77 3.64
C ILE A 148 -14.87 -13.00 2.18
N SER A 149 -14.80 -14.25 1.72
CA SER A 149 -15.23 -14.61 0.37
C SER A 149 -16.74 -14.38 0.18
N PHE A 150 -17.17 -14.19 -1.06
CA PHE A 150 -18.59 -14.13 -1.40
C PHE A 150 -19.35 -15.37 -0.89
N GLU A 151 -18.76 -16.56 -1.02
CA GLU A 151 -19.36 -17.81 -0.55
C GLU A 151 -19.64 -17.78 0.95
N ALA A 152 -18.65 -17.34 1.75
CA ALA A 152 -18.80 -17.22 3.20
C ALA A 152 -19.87 -16.17 3.55
N ALA A 153 -19.84 -15.00 2.89
CA ALA A 153 -20.83 -13.94 3.08
C ALA A 153 -22.27 -14.37 2.74
N ALA A 154 -22.43 -15.16 1.67
CA ALA A 154 -23.72 -15.65 1.21
C ALA A 154 -24.28 -16.80 2.07
N SER A 155 -23.49 -17.39 2.96
CA SER A 155 -23.91 -18.54 3.77
C SER A 155 -23.99 -18.24 5.27
N ASN A 156 -24.56 -17.08 5.59
CA ASN A 156 -24.96 -16.65 6.94
C ASN A 156 -23.82 -16.61 7.95
N PRO A 157 -22.76 -15.80 7.74
CA PRO A 157 -21.70 -15.66 8.72
C PRO A 157 -22.24 -14.99 9.99
N GLU A 158 -21.66 -15.37 11.11
CA GLU A 158 -21.97 -14.87 12.44
C GLU A 158 -20.79 -14.05 12.96
N PHE A 159 -21.08 -12.84 13.41
CA PHE A 159 -20.13 -11.94 14.03
C PHE A 159 -20.45 -11.83 15.51
N VAL A 160 -19.56 -12.34 16.36
CA VAL A 160 -19.63 -12.17 17.81
C VAL A 160 -18.70 -11.04 18.19
N LEU A 161 -19.25 -10.09 18.93
CA LEU A 161 -18.64 -8.80 19.18
C LEU A 161 -18.69 -8.51 20.67
N ARG A 162 -17.56 -8.11 21.25
CA ARG A 162 -17.48 -7.56 22.60
C ARG A 162 -16.71 -6.25 22.57
N PHE A 163 -17.31 -5.21 23.12
CA PHE A 163 -16.75 -3.86 23.18
C PHE A 163 -16.65 -3.42 24.64
N VAL A 164 -15.44 -3.03 25.05
CA VAL A 164 -15.19 -2.44 26.36
C VAL A 164 -14.71 -1.02 26.16
N ARG A 165 -15.41 -0.04 26.75
CA ARG A 165 -15.01 1.37 26.66
C ARG A 165 -13.73 1.60 27.48
N GLN A 166 -12.75 2.31 26.91
CA GLN A 166 -11.45 2.47 27.56
C GLN A 166 -11.45 3.40 28.77
N ASP A 167 -12.34 4.38 28.80
CA ASP A 167 -12.48 5.33 29.91
C ASP A 167 -13.18 4.70 31.13
N ASP A 168 -14.11 3.77 30.90
CA ASP A 168 -14.83 3.03 31.92
C ASP A 168 -15.04 1.57 31.52
N ALA A 169 -14.20 0.70 32.09
CA ALA A 169 -14.24 -0.74 31.85
C ALA A 169 -15.53 -1.44 32.33
N ARG A 170 -16.40 -0.75 33.09
CA ARG A 170 -17.72 -1.28 33.47
C ARG A 170 -18.71 -1.23 32.32
N LEU A 171 -18.46 -0.39 31.32
CA LEU A 171 -19.28 -0.28 30.12
C LEU A 171 -18.78 -1.29 29.10
N ASP A 172 -19.17 -2.54 29.36
CA ASP A 172 -18.99 -3.68 28.50
C ASP A 172 -20.29 -3.93 27.71
N TRP A 173 -20.16 -4.10 26.41
CA TRP A 173 -21.25 -4.46 25.52
C TRP A 173 -20.88 -5.73 24.77
N GLU A 174 -21.77 -6.71 24.80
CA GLU A 174 -21.64 -7.94 24.02
C GLU A 174 -22.83 -8.07 23.08
N GLY A 175 -22.56 -8.52 21.87
CA GLY A 175 -23.62 -8.76 20.90
C GLY A 175 -23.20 -9.68 19.77
N ARG A 176 -24.22 -10.12 19.03
CA ARG A 176 -24.09 -11.06 17.93
C ARG A 176 -24.86 -10.53 16.73
N ILE A 177 -24.19 -10.43 15.59
CA ILE A 177 -24.78 -10.01 14.32
C ILE A 177 -24.69 -11.19 13.35
N VAL A 178 -25.84 -11.64 12.84
CA VAL A 178 -25.89 -12.67 11.79
C VAL A 178 -26.26 -12.02 10.47
N LEU A 179 -25.36 -12.10 9.49
CA LEU A 179 -25.59 -11.57 8.15
C LEU A 179 -26.40 -12.59 7.34
N LYS A 180 -27.73 -12.52 7.41
CA LYS A 180 -28.60 -13.43 6.67
C LYS A 180 -28.42 -13.26 5.16
N ALA A 181 -28.32 -14.36 4.40
CA ALA A 181 -28.13 -14.41 2.96
C ALA A 181 -29.12 -13.52 2.19
N LYS A 182 -30.40 -13.57 2.56
CA LYS A 182 -31.44 -12.70 1.97
C LYS A 182 -31.16 -11.21 2.18
N LYS A 183 -30.75 -10.84 3.39
CA LYS A 183 -30.42 -9.45 3.75
C LYS A 183 -29.15 -9.01 3.04
N PHE A 184 -28.14 -9.87 2.97
CA PHE A 184 -26.90 -9.66 2.24
C PHE A 184 -27.16 -9.39 0.75
N GLN A 185 -27.83 -10.31 0.05
CA GLN A 185 -28.14 -10.15 -1.38
C GLN A 185 -28.97 -8.90 -1.67
N ALA A 186 -29.98 -8.61 -0.84
CA ALA A 186 -30.76 -7.38 -0.97
C ALA A 186 -29.91 -6.12 -0.75
N SER A 187 -29.02 -6.13 0.25
CA SER A 187 -28.12 -5.00 0.53
C SER A 187 -27.11 -4.79 -0.60
N VAL A 188 -26.51 -5.86 -1.14
CA VAL A 188 -25.58 -5.79 -2.28
C VAL A 188 -26.31 -5.26 -3.52
N HIS A 189 -27.52 -5.73 -3.79
CA HIS A 189 -28.33 -5.23 -4.90
C HIS A 189 -28.66 -3.73 -4.74
N GLN A 190 -29.02 -3.31 -3.53
CA GLN A 190 -29.29 -1.91 -3.23
C GLN A 190 -28.05 -1.04 -3.40
N VAL A 191 -26.90 -1.49 -2.91
CA VAL A 191 -25.61 -0.79 -3.03
C VAL A 191 -25.23 -0.61 -4.50
N ARG A 192 -25.44 -1.64 -5.34
CA ARG A 192 -25.26 -1.55 -6.80
C ARG A 192 -26.24 -0.56 -7.43
N HIS A 193 -27.53 -0.64 -7.11
CA HIS A 193 -28.56 0.21 -7.72
C HIS A 193 -28.41 1.69 -7.32
N GLU A 194 -28.11 1.97 -6.05
CA GLU A 194 -27.92 3.33 -5.53
C GLU A 194 -26.51 3.87 -5.78
N ASN A 195 -25.65 3.08 -6.44
CA ASN A 195 -24.24 3.37 -6.68
C ASN A 195 -23.49 3.81 -5.40
N LYS A 196 -23.83 3.16 -4.28
CA LYS A 196 -23.16 3.37 -3.00
C LYS A 196 -21.95 2.43 -2.91
N PRO A 197 -20.91 2.78 -2.15
CA PRO A 197 -19.75 1.92 -2.00
C PRO A 197 -19.94 0.82 -0.94
N SER A 198 -20.94 0.94 -0.05
CA SER A 198 -21.03 0.08 1.14
C SER A 198 -22.41 0.09 1.79
N PHE A 199 -22.64 -0.88 2.68
CA PHE A 199 -23.79 -0.94 3.58
C PHE A 199 -23.32 -1.19 5.01
N HIS A 200 -24.10 -0.78 6.02
CA HIS A 200 -23.71 -0.85 7.42
C HIS A 200 -24.84 -1.33 8.32
N PHE A 201 -24.48 -1.83 9.51
CA PHE A 201 -25.41 -2.04 10.61
C PHE A 201 -24.95 -1.28 11.85
N LYS A 202 -25.90 -0.59 12.50
CA LYS A 202 -25.67 0.01 13.81
C LYS A 202 -25.59 -1.08 14.86
N ILE A 203 -24.58 -0.99 15.72
CA ILE A 203 -24.33 -1.90 16.83
C ILE A 203 -25.03 -1.35 18.08
N PHE A 204 -24.68 -0.12 18.47
CA PHE A 204 -25.32 0.68 19.52
C PHE A 204 -25.17 2.17 19.22
#